data_AF-A0A8S9ZZZ4-F1
#
_entry.id   AF-A0A8S9ZZZ4-F1
#
_cell.length_a   1.000
_cell.length_b   1.000
_cell.length_c   1.000
_cell.angle_alpha   90.00
_cell.angle_beta   90.00
_cell.angle_gamma   90.00
#
_symmetry.space_group_name_H-M   'P 1'
#
loop_
_entity.id
_entity.type
_entity.pdbx_description
1 polymer ?
#
loop_
_entity_poly.entity_id
_entity_poly.type
_entity_poly.pdbx_seq_one_letter_code
_entity_poly.pdbx_strand_id
1 'polypeptide(L)'
;MYTVGEQFSRQEEEFQQLIQGSKRRGPRTTISQEQLDMLNKIFETTPKPSKHARAILAIDSGLSMRVIQVWFQNRRSKERRLKHLCNFLRHCDDDTNIIINKTNNNTKKINENNKIEKRIEIK
;
A
#
# COMPACT_ATOMS: atom_id res chain seq x y z
N MET A 1 14.43 -0.60 -51.97
CA MET A 1 14.64 -1.55 -50.85
C MET A 1 13.98 -0.94 -49.63
N TYR A 2 12.73 -1.29 -49.31
CA TYR A 2 12.04 -0.76 -48.15
C TYR A 2 12.27 -1.70 -46.95
N THR A 3 12.88 -1.16 -45.89
CA THR A 3 13.21 -1.91 -44.68
C THR A 3 11.95 -2.12 -43.84
N VAL A 4 11.60 -3.38 -43.59
CA VAL A 4 10.41 -3.84 -42.84
C VAL A 4 10.38 -3.32 -41.38
N GLY A 5 11.47 -2.70 -40.90
CA GLY A 5 11.60 -2.17 -39.54
C GLY A 5 10.88 -0.84 -39.25
N GLU A 6 10.47 -0.08 -40.26
CA GLU A 6 9.83 1.24 -40.03
C GLU A 6 8.31 1.18 -39.78
N GLN A 7 7.65 0.05 -40.09
CA GLN A 7 6.20 -0.07 -39.88
C GLN A 7 5.83 -0.36 -38.41
N PHE A 8 6.72 -1.00 -37.65
CA PHE A 8 6.47 -1.36 -36.25
C PHE A 8 6.56 -0.13 -35.32
N SER A 9 7.43 0.82 -35.64
CA SER A 9 7.66 2.04 -34.84
C SER A 9 6.50 3.05 -34.94
N ARG A 10 5.82 3.13 -36.09
CA ARG A 10 4.70 4.06 -36.29
C ARG A 10 3.46 3.69 -35.47
N GLN A 11 3.21 2.39 -35.29
CA GLN A 11 2.11 1.91 -34.43
C GLN A 11 2.35 2.22 -32.94
N GLU A 12 3.62 2.23 -32.50
CA GLU A 12 3.98 2.58 -31.11
C GLU A 12 3.72 4.06 -30.81
N GLU A 13 3.91 4.96 -31.78
CA GLU A 13 3.70 6.40 -31.62
C GLU A 13 2.21 6.80 -31.60
N GLU A 14 1.36 6.19 -32.43
CA GLU A 14 -0.10 6.41 -32.41
C GLU A 14 -0.71 5.92 -31.08
N PHE A 15 -0.22 4.79 -30.55
CA PHE A 15 -0.66 4.26 -29.26
C PHE A 15 -0.29 5.18 -28.08
N GLN A 16 0.81 5.95 -28.20
CA GLN A 16 1.25 6.89 -27.17
C GLN A 16 0.39 8.17 -27.15
N GLN A 17 -0.18 8.58 -28.28
CA GLN A 17 -1.05 9.77 -28.36
C GLN A 17 -2.44 9.52 -27.75
N LEU A 18 -3.00 8.31 -27.88
CA LEU A 18 -4.30 7.94 -27.28
C LEU A 18 -4.29 7.92 -25.74
N ILE A 19 -3.11 7.77 -25.11
CA ILE A 19 -2.97 7.69 -23.65
C ILE A 19 -2.84 9.08 -22.99
N GLN A 20 -2.50 10.12 -23.74
CA GLN A 20 -2.17 11.46 -23.21
C GLN A 20 -3.37 12.43 -23.21
N GLY A 21 -4.45 12.10 -23.91
CA GLY A 21 -5.65 12.92 -23.97
C GLY A 21 -6.62 12.68 -22.80
N SER A 22 -6.79 13.71 -21.97
CA SER A 22 -7.92 13.98 -21.05
C SER A 22 -7.65 13.84 -19.54
N LYS A 23 -7.52 15.02 -18.91
CA LYS A 23 -7.41 15.23 -17.45
C LYS A 23 -8.75 15.06 -16.71
N ARG A 24 -9.61 14.12 -17.14
CA ARG A 24 -10.89 13.82 -16.47
C ARG A 24 -10.78 12.42 -15.86
N ARG A 25 -11.02 12.33 -14.55
CA ARG A 25 -11.15 11.03 -13.88
C ARG A 25 -12.39 10.36 -14.48
N GLY A 26 -12.20 9.31 -15.29
CA GLY A 26 -13.30 8.53 -15.83
C GLY A 26 -14.18 7.94 -14.72
N PRO A 27 -15.36 7.38 -15.07
CA PRO A 27 -16.24 6.71 -14.12
C PRO A 27 -15.48 5.61 -13.36
N ARG A 28 -15.87 5.38 -12.11
CA ARG A 28 -15.22 4.40 -11.24
C ARG A 28 -15.47 2.99 -11.80
N THR A 29 -14.40 2.25 -12.04
CA THR A 29 -14.48 0.85 -12.46
C THR A 29 -14.60 -0.07 -11.24
N THR A 30 -15.57 -0.97 -11.28
CA THR A 30 -15.65 -2.12 -10.36
C THR A 30 -14.92 -3.29 -11.01
N ILE A 31 -14.03 -3.94 -10.26
CA ILE A 31 -13.23 -5.08 -10.74
C ILE A 31 -13.83 -6.34 -10.11
N SER A 32 -14.17 -7.32 -10.94
CA SER A 32 -14.72 -8.62 -10.52
C SER A 32 -13.68 -9.44 -9.74
N GLN A 33 -14.13 -10.42 -8.96
CA GLN A 33 -13.24 -11.31 -8.20
C GLN A 33 -12.30 -12.09 -9.11
N GLU A 34 -12.80 -12.66 -10.21
CA GLU A 34 -12.00 -13.40 -11.19
C GLU A 34 -10.87 -12.52 -11.77
N GLN A 35 -11.18 -11.26 -12.08
CA GLN A 35 -10.19 -10.28 -12.56
C GLN A 35 -9.16 -9.97 -11.47
N LEU A 36 -9.57 -9.84 -10.20
CA LEU A 36 -8.65 -9.64 -9.09
C LEU A 36 -7.70 -10.82 -8.90
N ASP A 37 -8.19 -12.05 -9.05
CA ASP A 37 -7.38 -13.26 -8.89
C ASP A 37 -6.29 -13.34 -9.97
N MET A 38 -6.65 -13.04 -11.22
CA MET A 38 -5.69 -12.90 -12.32
C MET A 38 -4.63 -11.83 -12.02
N LEU A 39 -5.04 -10.64 -11.58
CA LEU A 39 -4.12 -9.54 -11.28
C LEU A 39 -3.19 -9.86 -10.09
N ASN A 40 -3.70 -10.56 -9.08
CA ASN A 40 -2.91 -11.02 -7.93
C ASN A 40 -1.85 -12.04 -8.34
N LYS A 41 -2.21 -13.03 -9.17
CA LYS A 41 -1.26 -14.03 -9.69
C LYS A 41 -0.07 -13.39 -10.40
N ILE A 42 -0.32 -12.36 -11.21
CA ILE A 42 0.77 -11.62 -11.88
C ILE A 42 1.55 -10.75 -10.89
N PHE A 43 0.88 -10.15 -9.91
CA PHE A 43 1.53 -9.32 -8.91
C PHE A 43 2.58 -10.10 -8.09
N GLU A 44 2.31 -11.37 -7.77
CA GLU A 44 3.24 -12.24 -7.04
C GLU A 44 4.57 -12.44 -7.78
N THR A 45 4.52 -12.55 -9.11
CA THR A 45 5.72 -12.75 -9.94
C THR A 45 6.38 -11.43 -10.33
N THR A 46 5.58 -10.44 -10.71
CA THR A 46 6.06 -9.15 -11.24
C THR A 46 5.25 -7.98 -10.69
N PRO A 47 5.60 -7.44 -9.50
CA PRO A 47 4.90 -6.31 -8.88
C PRO A 47 4.92 -5.01 -9.70
N LYS A 48 5.85 -4.90 -10.66
CA LYS A 48 6.00 -3.78 -11.59
C LYS A 48 5.95 -4.33 -13.03
N PRO A 49 4.77 -4.72 -13.54
CA PRO A 49 4.66 -5.29 -14.88
C PRO A 49 5.08 -4.27 -15.95
N SER A 50 5.71 -4.77 -17.01
CA SER A 50 6.12 -3.99 -18.19
C SER A 50 4.91 -3.43 -18.94
N LYS A 51 5.13 -2.47 -19.85
CA LYS A 51 4.06 -1.91 -20.69
C LYS A 51 3.34 -3.01 -21.48
N HIS A 52 4.11 -3.92 -22.08
CA HIS A 52 3.58 -5.04 -22.85
C HIS A 52 2.77 -6.02 -21.98
N ALA A 53 3.28 -6.38 -20.79
CA ALA A 53 2.55 -7.24 -19.87
C ALA A 53 1.21 -6.61 -19.43
N ARG A 54 1.18 -5.29 -19.19
CA ARG A 54 -0.08 -4.58 -18.90
C ARG A 54 -1.04 -4.55 -20.09
N ALA A 55 -0.53 -4.49 -21.32
CA ALA A 55 -1.34 -4.56 -22.53
C ALA A 55 -2.06 -5.89 -22.65
N ILE A 56 -1.33 -7.00 -22.46
CA ILE A 56 -1.90 -8.35 -22.46
C ILE A 56 -2.97 -8.46 -21.37
N LEU A 57 -2.67 -8.02 -20.14
CA LEU A 57 -3.65 -8.09 -19.04
C LEU A 57 -4.90 -7.25 -19.29
N ALA A 58 -4.78 -6.11 -19.97
CA ALA A 58 -5.93 -5.30 -20.33
C ALA A 58 -6.87 -6.06 -21.30
N ILE A 59 -6.29 -6.79 -22.24
CA ILE A 59 -7.03 -7.64 -23.18
C ILE A 59 -7.68 -8.81 -22.42
N ASP A 60 -6.89 -9.57 -21.68
CA ASP A 60 -7.34 -10.80 -21.00
C ASP A 60 -8.42 -10.52 -19.93
N SER A 61 -8.29 -9.42 -19.20
CA SER A 61 -9.25 -9.04 -18.15
C SER A 61 -10.43 -8.18 -18.65
N GLY A 62 -10.36 -7.66 -19.88
CA GLY A 62 -11.32 -6.69 -20.42
C GLY A 62 -11.29 -5.32 -19.73
N LEU A 63 -10.25 -5.02 -18.94
CA LEU A 63 -10.08 -3.74 -18.25
C LEU A 63 -9.20 -2.79 -19.08
N SER A 64 -9.44 -1.48 -18.97
CA SER A 64 -8.57 -0.53 -19.67
C SER A 64 -7.13 -0.55 -19.12
N MET A 65 -6.16 -0.26 -20.01
CA MET A 65 -4.74 -0.11 -19.64
C MET A 65 -4.53 0.77 -18.40
N ARG A 66 -5.31 1.86 -18.30
CA ARG A 66 -5.23 2.77 -17.16
C ARG A 66 -5.74 2.14 -15.87
N VAL A 67 -6.81 1.35 -15.91
CA VAL A 67 -7.31 0.61 -14.73
C VAL A 67 -6.26 -0.37 -14.25
N ILE A 68 -5.66 -1.16 -15.16
CA ILE A 68 -4.55 -2.07 -14.83
C ILE A 68 -3.39 -1.30 -14.17
N GLN A 69 -2.93 -0.22 -14.80
CA GLN A 69 -1.86 0.61 -14.26
C GLN A 69 -2.17 1.14 -12.84
N VAL A 70 -3.36 1.71 -12.64
CA VAL A 70 -3.79 2.27 -11.35
C VAL A 70 -3.93 1.17 -10.30
N TRP A 71 -4.43 -0.01 -10.67
CA TRP A 71 -4.54 -1.15 -9.76
C TRP A 71 -3.17 -1.57 -9.23
N PHE A 72 -2.17 -1.76 -10.11
CA PHE A 72 -0.81 -2.12 -9.68
C PHE A 72 -0.15 -1.02 -8.84
N GLN A 73 -0.40 0.25 -9.13
CA GLN A 73 0.06 1.37 -8.29
C GLN A 73 -0.58 1.34 -6.91
N ASN A 74 -1.90 1.14 -6.84
CA ASN A 74 -2.65 1.06 -5.59
C ASN A 74 -2.26 -0.16 -4.76
N ARG A 75 -2.06 -1.32 -5.40
CA ARG A 75 -1.63 -2.56 -4.74
C ARG A 75 -0.27 -2.37 -4.06
N ARG A 76 0.72 -1.81 -4.77
CA ARG A 76 2.03 -1.45 -4.18
C ARG A 76 1.94 -0.37 -3.13
N SER A 77 1.05 0.60 -3.29
CA SER A 77 0.82 1.65 -2.28
C SER A 77 0.28 1.03 -0.99
N LYS A 78 -0.70 0.13 -1.08
CA LYS A 78 -1.23 -0.63 0.07
C LYS A 78 -0.14 -1.45 0.76
N GLU A 79 0.70 -2.15 0.00
CA GLU A 79 1.81 -2.92 0.55
C GLU A 79 2.82 -2.05 1.32
N ARG A 80 3.22 -0.91 0.73
CA ARG A 80 4.10 0.06 1.42
C ARG A 80 3.47 0.60 2.69
N ARG A 81 2.21 1.01 2.65
CA ARG A 81 1.49 1.49 3.85
C ARG A 81 1.41 0.42 4.93
N LEU A 82 1.14 -0.84 4.56
CA LEU A 82 1.09 -1.94 5.52
C LEU A 82 2.46 -2.19 6.16
N LYS A 83 3.55 -2.12 5.39
CA LYS A 83 4.92 -2.21 5.93
C LYS A 83 5.22 -1.08 6.91
N HIS A 84 4.85 0.16 6.57
CA HIS A 84 5.02 1.30 7.47
C HIS A 84 4.15 1.18 8.73
N LEU A 85 2.90 0.73 8.60
CA LEU A 85 2.01 0.51 9.73
C LEU A 85 2.53 -0.60 10.64
N CYS A 86 2.97 -1.73 10.09
CA CYS A 86 3.60 -2.79 10.87
C CYS A 86 4.87 -2.29 11.57
N ASN A 87 5.69 -1.47 10.92
CA ASN A 87 6.84 -0.84 11.55
C ASN A 87 6.44 0.13 12.67
N PHE A 88 5.37 0.91 12.47
CA PHE A 88 4.81 1.81 13.47
C PHE A 88 4.28 1.05 14.68
N LEU A 89 3.48 0.00 14.45
CA LEU A 89 2.95 -0.86 15.51
C LEU A 89 4.07 -1.51 16.33
N ARG A 90 5.16 -1.96 15.68
CA ARG A 90 6.35 -2.46 16.39
C ARG A 90 7.06 -1.41 17.25
N HIS A 91 6.98 -0.12 16.91
CA HIS A 91 7.56 0.96 17.73
C HIS A 91 6.60 1.42 18.84
N CYS A 92 5.28 1.25 18.66
CA CYS A 92 4.32 1.53 19.74
C CYS A 92 4.43 0.55 20.91
N ASP A 93 4.97 -0.65 20.71
CA ASP A 93 5.25 -1.59 21.81
C ASP A 93 6.36 -1.09 22.75
N ASP A 94 7.33 -0.31 22.25
CA ASP A 94 8.37 0.29 23.08
C ASP A 94 7.84 1.49 23.90
N ASP A 95 7.02 2.36 23.29
CA ASP A 95 6.42 3.51 23.98
C ASP A 95 5.35 3.10 25.01
N THR A 96 4.57 2.05 24.73
CA THR A 96 3.58 1.52 25.70
C THR A 96 4.25 0.84 26.88
N ASN A 97 5.33 0.08 26.67
CA ASN A 97 6.12 -0.48 27.77
C ASN A 97 6.79 0.61 28.61
N ILE A 98 7.27 1.71 28.01
CA ILE A 98 7.79 2.87 28.74
C ILE A 98 6.67 3.54 29.58
N ILE A 99 5.47 3.77 29.02
CA ILE A 99 4.33 4.38 29.73
C ILE A 99 3.80 3.48 30.87
N ILE A 100 3.69 2.17 30.64
CA ILE A 100 3.26 1.18 31.64
C ILE A 100 4.29 1.13 32.79
N ASN A 101 5.58 1.06 32.48
CA ASN A 101 6.64 1.08 33.50
C ASN A 101 6.69 2.41 34.27
N LYS A 102 6.44 3.55 33.62
CA LYS A 102 6.36 4.87 34.27
C LYS A 102 5.16 4.97 35.22
N THR A 103 4.02 4.38 34.83
CA THR A 103 2.82 4.30 35.68
C THR A 103 3.05 3.38 36.89
N ASN A 104 3.68 2.22 36.68
CA ASN A 104 4.02 1.25 37.73
C ASN A 104 5.02 1.80 38.77
N ASN A 105 5.95 2.65 38.34
CA ASN A 105 6.89 3.30 39.24
C ASN A 105 6.24 4.45 40.04
N ASN A 106 5.23 5.13 39.50
CA ASN A 106 4.46 6.14 40.22
C ASN A 106 3.51 5.52 41.26
N THR A 107 2.86 4.38 40.97
CA THR A 107 1.98 3.69 41.92
C THR A 107 2.74 3.11 43.12
N LYS A 108 3.98 2.65 42.93
CA LYS A 108 4.86 2.26 44.05
C LYS A 108 5.21 3.44 44.97
N LYS A 109 5.46 4.63 44.41
CA LYS A 109 5.75 5.85 45.19
C LYS A 109 4.54 6.32 46.02
N ILE A 110 3.33 6.22 45.47
CA ILE A 110 2.09 6.61 46.17
C ILE A 110 1.78 5.65 47.33
N ASN A 111 2.01 4.35 47.15
CA ASN A 111 1.88 3.33 48.19
C ASN A 111 2.80 3.61 49.40
N GLU A 112 4.09 3.90 49.16
CA GLU A 112 5.02 4.19 50.26
C GLU A 112 4.67 5.50 50.98
N ASN A 113 4.24 6.54 50.26
CA ASN A 113 3.78 7.79 50.86
C ASN A 113 2.54 7.57 51.76
N ASN A 114 1.57 6.76 51.32
CA ASN A 114 0.39 6.43 52.11
C ASN A 114 0.70 5.53 53.33
N LYS A 115 1.82 4.78 53.31
CA LYS A 115 2.29 3.98 54.44
C LYS A 115 2.97 4.82 55.52
N ILE A 116 3.60 5.94 55.14
CA ILE A 116 4.21 6.90 56.07
C ILE A 116 3.10 7.69 56.79
N GLU A 117 2.10 8.19 56.06
CA GLU A 117 0.95 8.94 56.60
C GLU A 117 0.21 8.14 57.69
N LYS A 118 -0.08 6.86 57.46
CA LYS A 118 -0.75 5.99 58.45
C LYS A 118 0.08 5.67 59.69
N ARG A 119 1.39 5.91 59.67
CA ARG A 119 2.27 5.68 60.83
C ARG A 119 2.37 6.90 61.75
N ILE A 120 2.03 8.10 61.24
CA ILE A 120 2.01 9.34 62.03
C ILE A 120 0.73 9.43 62.88
N GLU A 121 -0.36 8.80 62.45
CA GLU A 121 -1.70 8.97 63.04
C GLU A 121 -2.01 8.05 64.25
N ILE A 122 -1.09 7.17 64.68
CA ILE A 122 -1.29 6.19 65.78
C ILE A 122 -0.37 6.45 66.99
N LYS A 123 -0.07 7.71 67.33
CA LYS A 123 0.58 8.08 68.61
C LYS A 123 -0.14 9.24 69.25
#